data_AF-A0A7X9B8J1-F1
#
_entry.id   AF-A0A7X9B8J1-F1
#
_cell.length_a   1.000
_cell.length_b   1.000
_cell.length_c   1.000
_cell.angle_alpha   90.00
_cell.angle_beta   90.00
_cell.angle_gamma   90.00
#
_symmetry.space_group_name_H-M   'P 1'
#
loop_
_entity.id
_entity.type
_entity.pdbx_description
1 polymer ?
#
loop_
_entity_poly.entity_id
_entity_poly.type
_entity_poly.pdbx_seq_one_letter_code
_entity_poly.pdbx_strand_id
1 'polypeptide(L)' 'MERLTKAKAIRQKCLDCSCFQVGEVRDCHITDCPLWRYRMGYEEKDELYYAARKTKGK' A
#
# COMPACT_ATOMS: atom_id res chain seq x y z
N MET A 1 -11.91 21.43 -2.95
CA MET A 1 -11.00 20.26 -2.82
C MET A 1 -11.77 19.15 -2.14
N GLU A 2 -11.80 17.95 -2.73
CA GLU A 2 -12.47 16.78 -2.14
C GLU A 2 -11.52 16.05 -1.17
N ARG A 3 -12.06 15.53 -0.06
CA ARG A 3 -11.27 14.77 0.92
C ARG A 3 -10.89 13.40 0.37
N LEU A 4 -9.59 13.14 0.23
CA LEU A 4 -9.10 11.83 -0.19
C LEU A 4 -9.35 10.77 0.89
N THR A 5 -9.70 9.56 0.47
CA THR A 5 -9.67 8.39 1.36
C THR A 5 -8.21 8.04 1.68
N LYS A 6 -7.98 7.32 2.80
CA LYS A 6 -6.63 6.90 3.19
C LYS A 6 -5.89 6.16 2.07
N ALA A 7 -6.58 5.23 1.41
CA ALA A 7 -6.09 4.48 0.27
C ALA A 7 -5.68 5.39 -0.91
N LYS A 8 -6.52 6.37 -1.27
CA LYS A 8 -6.19 7.35 -2.33
C LYS A 8 -4.99 8.21 -1.95
N ALA A 9 -4.90 8.65 -0.70
CA ALA A 9 -3.77 9.45 -0.21
C ALA A 9 -2.45 8.65 -0.25
N ILE A 10 -2.45 7.38 0.16
CA ILE A 10 -1.27 6.52 0.09
C ILE A 10 -0.84 6.30 -1.37
N ARG A 11 -1.80 6.03 -2.27
CA ARG A 11 -1.50 5.91 -3.71
C ARG A 11 -0.85 7.18 -4.27
N GLN A 12 -1.36 8.36 -3.90
CA GLN A 12 -0.74 9.63 -4.30
C GLN A 12 0.70 9.75 -3.76
N LYS A 13 0.96 9.28 -2.53
CA LYS A 13 2.34 9.24 -2.00
C LYS A 13 3.25 8.28 -2.77
N CYS A 14 2.75 7.13 -3.20
CA CYS A 14 3.53 6.21 -4.03
C CYS A 14 3.83 6.80 -5.41
N LEU A 15 2.88 7.51 -6.02
CA LEU A 15 3.09 8.23 -7.27
C LEU A 15 4.15 9.32 -7.10
N ASP A 16 4.06 10.13 -6.05
CA ASP A 16 5.06 11.14 -5.67
C ASP A 16 6.46 10.52 -5.52
N CYS A 17 6.57 9.41 -4.79
CA CYS A 17 7.82 8.67 -4.60
C CYS A 17 8.42 8.12 -5.90
N SER A 18 7.58 7.81 -6.89
CA SER A 18 7.98 7.20 -8.17
C SER A 18 8.03 8.22 -9.31
N CYS A 19 8.16 9.52 -9.01
CA CYS A 19 8.17 10.60 -10.01
C CYS A 19 6.96 10.53 -10.98
N PHE A 20 5.80 10.19 -10.42
CA PHE A 20 4.52 9.99 -11.12
C PHE A 20 4.53 8.89 -12.19
N GLN A 21 5.54 8.01 -12.20
CA GLN A 21 5.59 6.85 -13.07
C GLN A 21 4.72 5.72 -12.50
N VAL A 22 3.58 5.47 -13.16
CA VAL A 22 2.61 4.46 -12.70
C VAL A 22 3.20 3.04 -12.79
N GLY A 23 4.05 2.76 -13.78
CA GLY A 23 4.76 1.48 -13.92
C GLY A 23 5.64 1.18 -12.72
N GLU A 24 6.45 2.17 -12.30
CA GLU A 24 7.35 2.06 -11.15
C GLU A 24 6.61 1.81 -9.82
N VAL A 25 5.38 2.33 -9.65
CA VAL A 25 4.56 2.01 -8.47
C VAL A 25 4.15 0.53 -8.47
N ARG A 26 3.81 -0.01 -9.64
CA ARG A 26 3.43 -1.43 -9.78
C ARG A 26 4.62 -2.35 -9.59
N ASP A 27 5.74 -1.98 -10.20
CA ASP A 27 6.99 -2.74 -10.26
C ASP A 27 7.98 -2.32 -9.14
N CYS A 28 7.47 -1.70 -8.08
CA CYS A 28 8.26 -1.25 -6.95
C CYS A 28 8.88 -2.43 -6.18
N HIS A 29 10.21 -2.51 -6.16
CA HIS A 29 10.97 -3.57 -5.48
C HIS A 29 11.23 -3.31 -3.99
N ILE A 30 10.84 -2.15 -3.45
CA ILE A 30 11.06 -1.78 -2.05
C ILE A 30 9.99 -2.42 -1.16
N THR A 31 10.02 -3.74 -1.04
CA THR A 31 9.01 -4.55 -0.32
C THR A 31 8.98 -4.29 1.19
N ASP A 32 10.09 -3.82 1.76
CA ASP A 32 10.19 -3.43 3.18
C ASP A 32 9.51 -2.09 3.49
N CYS A 33 9.11 -1.33 2.46
CA CYS A 33 8.41 -0.06 2.67
C CYS A 33 7.08 -0.29 3.41
N PRO A 34 6.81 0.44 4.52
CA PRO A 34 5.58 0.30 5.29
C PRO A 34 4.30 0.55 4.47
N LEU A 35 4.43 1.28 3.36
CA LEU A 35 3.33 1.59 2.45
C LEU A 35 3.21 0.60 1.27
N TRP A 36 4.17 -0.32 1.08
CA TRP A 36 4.25 -1.17 -0.11
C TRP A 36 2.98 -1.99 -0.36
N ARG A 37 2.37 -2.50 0.72
CA ARG A 37 1.10 -3.25 0.68
C ARG A 37 -0.09 -2.42 0.25
N TYR A 38 0.01 -1.10 0.34
CA TYR A 38 -1.07 -0.14 0.06
C TYR A 38 -0.85 0.60 -1.27
N ARG A 39 0.26 0.34 -1.98
CA ARG A 39 0.73 1.12 -3.14
C ARG A 39 -0.27 1.19 -4.30
N MET A 40 -1.11 0.17 -4.43
CA MET A 40 -2.14 0.08 -5.48
C MET A 40 -3.46 0.78 -5.10
N GLY A 41 -3.53 1.45 -3.94
CA GLY A 41 -4.77 2.08 -3.47
C GLY A 41 -5.74 1.10 -2.81
N TYR A 42 -5.26 -0.09 -2.43
CA TYR A 42 -5.93 -1.05 -1.56
C TYR A 42 -4.86 -1.83 -0.81
N GLU A 43 -5.25 -2.47 0.30
CA GLU A 43 -4.35 -3.32 1.08
C GLU A 43 -4.20 -4.71 0.45
N GLU A 44 -2.98 -5.06 0.06
CA GLU A 44 -2.60 -6.40 -0.34
C GLU A 44 -2.52 -7.33 0.88
N LYS A 45 -3.43 -8.31 0.94
CA LYS A 45 -3.53 -9.28 2.03
C LYS A 45 -2.60 -10.46 1.74
N ASP A 46 -1.56 -10.60 2.56
CA ASP A 46 -0.62 -11.71 2.49
C ASP A 46 -0.75 -12.65 3.69
N GLU A 47 0.18 -13.59 3.81
CA GLU A 47 0.25 -14.52 4.95
C GLU A 47 0.37 -13.79 6.30
N LEU A 48 1.15 -12.70 6.37
CA LEU A 48 1.30 -11.91 7.59
C LEU A 48 -0.03 -11.27 8.02
N TYR A 49 -0.84 -10.79 7.07
CA TYR A 49 -2.19 -10.28 7.35
C TYR A 49 -3.09 -11.34 8.02
N TYR A 50 -3.11 -12.56 7.48
CA TYR A 50 -3.92 -13.65 8.05
C TYR A 50 -3.38 -14.15 9.38
N ALA A 51 -2.05 -14.25 9.53
CA ALA A 51 -1.41 -14.60 10.79
C ALA A 51 -1.77 -13.62 11.92
N ALA A 52 -1.71 -12.32 11.65
CA ALA A 52 -2.06 -11.27 12.60
C ALA A 52 -3.55 -11.29 12.99
N ARG A 53 -4.46 -11.74 12.11
CA ARG A 53 -5.87 -11.92 12.45
C ARG A 53 -6.10 -13.18 13.28
N LYS A 54 -5.35 -14.27 13.02
CA LYS A 54 -5.48 -15.54 13.76
C LYS A 54 -5.07 -15.42 15.22
N THR A 55 -4.07 -14.58 15.52
CA THR A 55 -3.62 -14.33 16.90
C THR A 55 -4.59 -13.46 17.71
N LYS A 56 -5.37 -12.59 17.05
CA LYS A 56 -6.37 -11.71 17.70
C LYS A 56 -7.68 -12.40 18.09
N GLY A 57 -7.88 -13.64 17.65
CA GLY A 57 -9.09 -14.44 17.93
C GLY A 57 -8.91 -15.47 19.06
N LYS A 58 -7.85 -15.37 19.86
CA LYS A 58 -7.57 -16.27 20.97
C LYS A 58 -7.59 -15.52 22.30
#